data_AF-A0A395UJA7-F1
#
_entry.id   AF-A0A395UJA7-F1
#
_cell.length_a   1.000
_cell.length_b   1.000
_cell.length_c   1.000
_cell.angle_alpha   90.00
_cell.angle_beta   90.00
_cell.angle_gamma   90.00
#
_symmetry.space_group_name_H-M   'P 1'
#
loop_
_entity.id
_entity.type
_entity.pdbx_description
1 polymer ?
#
loop_
_entity_poly.entity_id
_entity_poly.type
_entity_poly.pdbx_seq_one_letter_code
_entity_poly.pdbx_strand_id
1 'polypeptide(L)' 'MGLFNFPQVDSNVNVIFSVDGDEYAVEQFKIGFHQPVDNLKNQPEGEVRGGRIMITLSQTVKSNIYGWAVKPWVKKNGA' A
#
# COMPACT_ATOMS: atom_id res chain seq x y z
N MET A 1 24.83 -5.14 10.90
CA MET A 1 24.35 -4.02 10.07
C MET A 1 24.65 -4.35 8.61
N GLY A 2 23.66 -4.81 7.85
CA GLY A 2 23.85 -5.33 6.49
C GLY A 2 24.22 -4.24 5.50
N LEU A 3 25.37 -4.41 4.82
CA LEU A 3 25.93 -3.45 3.86
C LEU A 3 25.10 -3.34 2.56
N PHE A 4 24.18 -4.27 2.32
CA PHE A 4 23.34 -4.30 1.13
C PHE A 4 21.89 -4.54 1.54
N ASN A 5 21.03 -3.56 1.25
CA ASN A 5 19.58 -3.69 1.38
C ASN A 5 18.99 -3.90 -0.01
N PHE A 6 18.98 -5.15 -0.46
CA PHE A 6 18.36 -5.50 -1.73
C PHE A 6 16.83 -5.41 -1.60
N PRO A 7 16.12 -4.91 -2.63
CA PRO A 7 14.67 -4.95 -2.64
C PRO A 7 14.21 -6.42 -2.58
N GLN A 8 13.46 -6.78 -1.54
CA GLN A 8 12.73 -8.03 -1.51
C GLN A 8 11.56 -7.92 -2.49
N VAL A 9 11.72 -8.52 -3.66
CA VAL A 9 10.62 -8.73 -4.60
C VAL A 9 9.86 -9.98 -4.14
N ASP A 10 8.55 -9.87 -3.98
CA ASP A 10 7.67 -10.97 -3.57
C ASP A 10 7.40 -11.92 -4.76
N SER A 11 8.46 -12.51 -5.32
CA SER A 11 8.42 -13.23 -6.61
C SER A 11 7.61 -14.54 -6.61
N ASN A 12 7.12 -15.00 -5.45
CA ASN A 12 6.34 -16.23 -5.33
C ASN A 12 4.82 -15.99 -5.26
N VAL A 13 4.38 -14.74 -5.39
CA VAL A 13 2.96 -14.39 -5.34
C VAL A 13 2.61 -13.53 -6.55
N ASN A 14 1.50 -13.84 -7.21
CA ASN A 14 0.95 -13.00 -8.26
C ASN A 14 -0.13 -12.10 -7.66
N VAL A 15 0.07 -10.79 -7.74
CA VAL A 15 -0.83 -9.77 -7.19
C VAL A 15 -1.23 -8.81 -8.30
N ILE A 16 -2.53 -8.53 -8.36
CA ILE A 16 -3.14 -7.61 -9.33
C ILE A 16 -3.78 -6.48 -8.55
N PHE A 17 -3.49 -5.24 -8.96
CA PHE A 17 -4.16 -4.04 -8.49
C PHE A 17 -5.23 -3.63 -9.50
N SER A 18 -6.48 -3.57 -9.08
CA SER A 18 -7.63 -3.20 -9.90
C SER A 18 -8.19 -1.83 -9.51
N VAL A 19 -8.27 -0.91 -10.48
CA VAL A 19 -8.87 0.42 -10.29
C VAL A 19 -9.44 0.94 -11.60
N ASP A 20 -10.63 1.57 -11.55
CA ASP A 20 -11.36 2.06 -12.73
C ASP A 20 -11.66 0.98 -13.80
N GLY A 21 -11.64 -0.31 -13.44
CA GLY A 21 -11.79 -1.41 -14.38
C GLY A 21 -10.50 -1.79 -15.12
N ASP A 22 -9.38 -1.16 -14.78
CA ASP A 22 -8.05 -1.52 -15.26
C ASP A 22 -7.30 -2.37 -14.24
N GLU A 23 -6.53 -3.34 -14.74
CA GLU A 23 -5.73 -4.26 -13.93
C GLU A 23 -4.23 -4.03 -14.14
N TYR A 24 -3.49 -3.96 -13.03
CA TYR A 24 -2.05 -3.72 -13.03
C TYR A 24 -1.31 -4.81 -12.26
N ALA A 25 -0.29 -5.39 -12.88
CA ALA A 25 0.61 -6.30 -12.20
C ALA A 25 1.41 -5.56 -11.11
N VAL A 26 1.42 -6.13 -9.91
CA VAL A 26 2.11 -5.57 -8.75
C VAL A 26 3.45 -6.26 -8.56
N GLU A 27 4.51 -5.46 -8.46
CA GLU A 27 5.86 -5.95 -8.14
C GLU A 27 6.06 -6.11 -6.64
N GLN A 28 5.51 -5.17 -5.88
CA GLN A 28 5.59 -5.17 -4.42
C GLN A 28 4.38 -4.43 -3.83
N PHE A 29 3.84 -4.91 -2.73
CA PHE A 29 2.86 -4.15 -1.96
C PHE A 29 3.18 -4.21 -0.47
N LYS A 30 2.77 -3.16 0.25
CA LYS A 30 2.88 -3.08 1.71
C LYS A 30 1.64 -2.40 2.26
N ILE A 31 0.98 -3.08 3.19
CA ILE A 31 -0.11 -2.54 4.00
C ILE A 31 0.27 -2.61 5.46
N GLY A 32 -0.06 -1.56 6.22
CA GLY A 32 0.23 -1.47 7.64
C GLY A 32 -1.01 -1.15 8.46
N PHE A 33 -1.18 -1.88 9.55
CA PHE A 33 -2.15 -1.59 10.61
C PHE A 33 -1.37 -1.46 11.91
N HIS A 34 -1.73 -0.46 12.72
CA HIS A 34 -1.04 -0.16 13.95
C HIS A 34 -2.05 0.23 15.02
N GLN A 35 -2.01 -0.49 16.13
CA GLN A 35 -2.69 -0.14 17.36
C GLN A 35 -1.62 0.02 18.45
N PRO A 36 -1.40 1.24 18.97
CA PRO A 36 -0.48 1.45 20.08
C PRO A 36 -1.05 0.86 21.39
N VAL A 37 -0.17 0.71 22.38
CA VAL A 37 -0.52 0.23 23.72
C VAL A 37 -0.35 1.39 24.70
N ASP A 38 -1.35 1.59 25.56
CA ASP A 38 -1.34 2.55 26.66
C ASP A 38 -0.25 2.14 27.66
N ASN A 39 0.76 3.01 27.83
CA ASN A 39 1.92 2.73 28.67
C ASN A 39 1.62 2.68 30.18
N LEU A 40 0.49 3.20 30.64
CA LEU A 40 0.06 3.20 32.05
C LEU A 40 -0.79 1.97 32.38
N LYS A 41 -1.70 1.60 31.48
CA LYS A 41 -2.65 0.49 31.67
C LYS A 41 -2.18 -0.82 31.06
N ASN A 42 -1.14 -0.77 30.22
CA ASN A 42 -0.63 -1.87 29.41
C ASN A 42 -1.75 -2.58 28.62
N GLN A 43 -2.65 -1.77 28.05
CA GLN A 43 -3.81 -2.21 27.29
C GLN A 43 -3.81 -1.54 25.92
N PRO A 44 -4.41 -2.13 24.87
CA PRO A 44 -4.52 -1.47 23.58
C PRO A 44 -5.19 -0.10 23.71
N GLU A 45 -4.65 0.92 23.05
CA GLU A 45 -5.31 2.22 22.96
C GLU A 45 -6.62 2.11 22.17
N GLY A 46 -7.54 3.04 22.43
CA GLY A 46 -8.82 3.11 21.73
C GLY A 46 -8.69 3.52 20.26
N GLU A 47 -7.62 4.23 19.89
CA GLU A 47 -7.39 4.65 18.51
C GLU A 47 -6.57 3.62 17.72
N VAL A 48 -7.11 3.20 16.57
CA VAL A 48 -6.41 2.33 15.62
C VAL A 48 -6.05 3.13 14.38
N ARG A 49 -4.84 2.91 13.85
CA ARG A 49 -4.36 3.53 12.61
C ARG A 49 -4.14 2.46 11.56
N GLY A 50 -4.47 2.76 10.31
CA GLY A 50 -4.29 1.80 9.23
C GLY A 50 -4.84 2.31 7.90
N GLY A 51 -4.95 1.40 6.93
CA GLY A 51 -5.54 1.70 5.62
C GLY A 51 -4.61 2.43 4.64
N ARG A 52 -3.33 2.63 5.00
CA ARG A 52 -2.32 3.08 4.03
C ARG A 52 -1.72 1.87 3.34
N ILE A 53 -1.93 1.81 2.03
CA ILE A 53 -1.37 0.81 1.14
C ILE A 53 -0.32 1.49 0.27
N MET A 54 0.85 0.88 0.15
CA MET A 54 1.90 1.28 -0.79
C MET A 54 2.04 0.15 -1.81
N ILE A 55 2.03 0.49 -3.09
CA ILE A 55 2.08 -0.47 -4.20
C ILE A 55 3.15 0.01 -5.18
N THR A 56 4.02 -0.89 -5.61
CA THR A 56 4.97 -0.70 -6.70
C THR A 56 4.47 -1.49 -7.90
N LEU A 57 4.31 -0.82 -9.03
CA LEU A 57 3.86 -1.43 -10.29
C LEU A 57 5.06 -1.53 -11.23
N SER A 58 5.24 -2.69 -11.86
CA SER A 58 6.35 -2.94 -12.79
C SER A 58 6.09 -2.43 -14.22
N GLN A 59 4.86 -1.96 -14.48
CA GLN A 59 4.41 -1.54 -15.80
C GLN A 59 4.04 -0.05 -15.85
N THR A 60 4.12 0.51 -17.06
CA THR A 60 3.60 1.86 -17.33
C THR A 60 2.11 1.91 -17.05
N VAL A 61 1.68 2.92 -16.29
CA VAL A 61 0.27 3.14 -15.97
C VAL A 61 -0.39 4.10 -16.96
N LYS A 62 -1.71 4.00 -17.11
CA LYS A 62 -2.49 4.95 -17.89
C LYS A 62 -2.48 6.35 -17.23
N SER A 63 -2.72 7.38 -18.03
CA SER A 63 -2.66 8.78 -17.59
C SER A 63 -3.68 9.14 -16.50
N ASN A 64 -4.77 8.38 -16.38
CA ASN A 64 -5.76 8.54 -15.31
C ASN A 64 -5.18 8.33 -13.91
N ILE A 65 -4.17 7.46 -13.75
CA ILE A 65 -3.51 7.22 -12.45
C ILE A 65 -2.73 8.47 -12.02
N TYR A 66 -1.96 9.08 -12.93
CA TYR A 66 -1.27 10.35 -12.66
C TYR A 66 -2.27 11.48 -12.41
N GLY A 67 -3.33 11.56 -13.22
CA GLY A 67 -4.41 12.53 -13.04
C GLY A 67 -5.16 12.37 -11.71
N TRP A 68 -5.22 11.16 -11.16
CA TRP A 68 -5.77 10.90 -9.84
C TRP A 68 -4.81 11.31 -8.72
N ALA A 69 -3.52 11.02 -8.85
CA ALA A 69 -2.50 11.35 -7.85
C ALA A 69 -2.44 12.86 -7.51
N VAL A 70 -2.73 13.73 -8.47
CA VAL A 70 -2.75 15.20 -8.27
C VAL A 70 -4.10 15.74 -7.73
N LYS A 71 -5.11 14.88 -7.53
CA LYS A 71 -6.46 15.24 -7.06
C LYS A 71 -6.77 14.56 -5.71
N PRO A 72 -6.23 15.03 -4.58
CA PRO A 72 -6.33 14.35 -3.28
C PRO A 72 -7.76 14.18 -2.74
N TRP A 73 -8.71 15.00 -3.24
CA TRP A 73 -10.13 14.93 -2.88
C TRP A 73 -10.91 13.85 -3.66
N VAL A 74 -10.38 13.33 -4.77
CA VAL A 74 -11.02 12.26 -5.53
C VAL A 74 -10.66 10.93 -4.86
N LYS A 75 -11.66 10.19 -4.41
CA LYS A 75 -11.49 8.83 -3.85
C LYS A 75 -11.93 7.80 -4.88
N LYS A 76 -11.24 6.66 -4.92
CA LYS A 76 -11.56 5.53 -5.78
C LYS A 76 -11.64 4.27 -4.93
N ASN A 77 -12.42 3.33 -5.43
CA ASN A 77 -12.47 1.97 -4.90
C ASN A 77 -11.68 1.07 -5.83
N GLY A 78 -11.16 -0.02 -5.29
CA GLY A 78 -10.34 -0.99 -6.01
C GLY A 78 -10.13 -2.25 -5.18
N ALA A 79 -9.42 -3.21 -5.77
CA ALA A 79 -9.04 -4.47 -5.14
C ALA A 79 -7.54 -4.75 -5.38
#